data_AF-A0A954PHU7-F1
#
_entry.id   AF-A0A954PHU7-F1
#
_cell.length_a   1.000
_cell.length_b   1.000
_cell.length_c   1.000
_cell.angle_alpha   90.00
_cell.angle_beta   90.00
_cell.angle_gamma   90.00
#
_symmetry.space_group_name_H-M   'P 1'
#
loop_
_entity.id
_entity.type
_entity.pdbx_description
1 polymer ?
#
loop_
_entity_poly.entity_id
_entity_poly.type
_entity_poly.pdbx_seq_one_letter_code
_entity_poly.pdbx_strand_id
1 'polypeptide(L)' 'MSRRGICWDNAPMERLLRSLKSEWVPAMGYTSLVEAKHDIGHYLMFHNGCA' A
#
# COMPACT_ATOMS: atom_id res chain seq x y z
N MET A 1 4.21 -18.07 27.14
CA MET A 1 3.37 -16.87 27.14
C MET A 1 2.60 -16.80 25.85
N SER A 2 1.31 -17.16 25.90
CA SER A 2 0.40 -17.09 24.76
C SER A 2 0.07 -15.62 24.51
N ARG A 3 0.78 -14.98 23.58
CA ARG A 3 0.40 -13.64 23.10
C ARG A 3 -0.81 -13.83 22.20
N ARG A 4 -1.99 -13.90 22.82
CA ARG A 4 -3.29 -13.68 22.18
C ARG A 4 -3.38 -12.23 21.69
N GLY A 5 -2.46 -11.81 20.82
CA GLY A 5 -2.70 -10.70 19.92
C GLY A 5 -3.63 -11.27 18.87
N ILE A 6 -4.86 -10.74 18.83
CA ILE A 6 -5.73 -10.75 17.66
C ILE A 6 -4.89 -10.99 16.38
N CYS A 7 -5.14 -12.06 15.63
CA CYS A 7 -4.41 -12.39 14.40
C CYS A 7 -4.74 -11.39 13.28
N TRP A 8 -4.48 -10.10 13.53
CA TRP A 8 -4.40 -9.02 12.56
C TRP A 8 -3.08 -9.15 11.83
N ASP A 9 -2.84 -10.33 11.24
CA ASP A 9 -1.76 -10.47 10.28
C ASP A 9 -2.21 -9.74 9.02
N ASN A 10 -2.07 -8.41 9.05
CA ASN A 10 -2.12 -7.54 7.90
C ASN A 10 -0.85 -7.73 7.05
N ALA A 11 -0.12 -8.85 7.15
CA ALA A 11 1.05 -9.13 6.31
C ALA A 11 0.83 -8.85 4.82
N PRO A 12 -0.34 -9.15 4.20
CA PRO A 12 -0.58 -8.73 2.82
C PRO A 12 -0.65 -7.20 2.67
N MET A 13 -1.34 -6.49 3.58
CA MET A 13 -1.49 -5.04 3.53
C MET A 13 -0.18 -4.31 3.86
N GLU A 14 0.57 -4.76 4.86
CA GLU A 14 1.89 -4.26 5.23
C GLU A 14 2.90 -4.48 4.09
N ARG A 15 2.86 -5.65 3.45
CA ARG A 15 3.69 -5.94 2.28
C ARG A 15 3.33 -5.06 1.09
N LEU A 16 2.04 -4.87 0.83
CA LEU A 16 1.53 -4.03 -0.25
C LEU A 16 1.90 -2.55 -0.01
N LEU A 17 1.72 -2.04 1.22
CA LEU A 17 2.12 -0.69 1.60
C LEU A 17 3.63 -0.49 1.54
N ARG A 18 4.41 -1.50 1.91
CA ARG A 18 5.87 -1.45 1.80
C ARG A 18 6.31 -1.35 0.34
N SER A 19 5.77 -2.18 -0.55
CA SER A 19 6.04 -2.14 -2.00
C SER A 19 5.59 -0.83 -2.63
N LEU A 20 4.36 -0.37 -2.32
CA LEU A 20 3.84 0.93 -2.77
C LEU A 20 4.79 2.08 -2.39
N LYS A 21 5.27 2.10 -1.14
CA LYS A 21 6.16 3.15 -0.64
C LYS A 21 7.55 3.12 -1.27
N SER A 22 8.06 1.97 -1.67
CA SER A 22 9.40 1.85 -2.28
C SER A 22 9.40 1.99 -3.80
N GLU A 23 8.35 1.54 -4.48
CA GLU A 23 8.32 1.45 -5.95
C GLU A 23 7.54 2.59 -6.61
N TRP A 24 6.53 3.15 -5.93
CA TRP A 24 5.58 4.09 -6.54
C TRP A 24 5.58 5.47 -5.88
N VAL A 25 5.77 5.56 -4.57
CA VAL A 25 5.84 6.86 -3.90
C VAL A 25 7.14 7.59 -4.30
N PRO A 26 7.07 8.81 -4.87
CA PRO A 26 8.26 9.58 -5.21
C PRO A 26 9.09 9.87 -3.95
N ALA A 27 10.42 9.85 -4.05
CA ALA A 27 11.30 10.17 -2.92
C ALA A 27 11.07 11.59 -2.35
N MET A 28 10.57 12.50 -3.20
CA MET A 28 10.21 13.87 -2.84
C MET A 28 8.77 14.00 -2.28
N GLY A 29 8.00 12.90 -2.27
CA GLY A 29 6.59 12.86 -1.90
C GLY A 29 5.63 13.31 -3.01
N TYR A 30 4.34 13.27 -2.72
CA TYR A 30 3.31 13.82 -3.61
C TYR A 30 3.07 15.29 -3.29
N THR A 31 2.99 16.12 -4.34
CA THR A 31 2.66 17.54 -4.27
C THR A 31 1.21 17.81 -3.89
N SER A 32 0.31 16.88 -4.22
CA SER A 32 -1.12 16.99 -3.94
C SER A 32 -1.71 15.65 -3.50
N LEU A 33 -2.69 15.72 -2.59
CA LEU A 33 -3.51 14.57 -2.20
C LEU A 33 -4.29 13.98 -3.38
N VAL A 34 -4.59 14.78 -4.41
CA VAL A 34 -5.29 14.33 -5.61
C VAL A 34 -4.39 13.40 -6.43
N GLU A 35 -3.14 13.79 -6.64
CA GLU A 35 -2.13 12.98 -7.34
C GLU A 35 -1.86 11.69 -6.58
N ALA A 36 -1.69 11.78 -5.25
CA ALA A 36 -1.51 10.61 -4.40
C ALA A 36 -2.67 9.61 -4.52
N LYS A 37 -3.93 10.09 -4.50
CA LYS A 37 -5.11 9.21 -4.63
C LYS A 37 -5.21 8.56 -6.01
N HIS A 38 -4.91 9.29 -7.06
CA HIS A 38 -4.91 8.77 -8.43
C HIS A 38 -3.86 7.67 -8.59
N ASP A 39 -2.64 7.93 -8.13
CA ASP A 39 -1.50 7.03 -8.26
C ASP A 39 -1.67 5.76 -7.41
N ILE A 40 -2.10 5.89 -6.15
CA ILE A 40 -2.42 4.76 -5.27
C ILE A 40 -3.61 3.95 -5.81
N GLY A 41 -4.62 4.61 -6.36
CA GLY A 41 -5.76 3.95 -6.99
C GLY A 41 -5.34 3.13 -8.21
N HIS A 42 -4.49 3.69 -9.06
CA HIS A 42 -3.92 3.01 -10.22
C HIS A 42 -3.05 1.81 -9.81
N TYR A 43 -2.22 1.97 -8.77
CA TYR A 43 -1.44 0.88 -8.19
C TYR A 43 -2.32 -0.26 -7.65
N LEU A 44 -3.39 0.07 -6.92
CA LEU A 44 -4.35 -0.92 -6.40
C LEU A 44 -5.07 -1.66 -7.52
N MET A 45 -5.45 -0.97 -8.60
CA MET A 45 -6.07 -1.61 -9.77
C MET A 45 -5.10 -2.56 -10.48
N PHE A 46 -3.85 -2.14 -10.66
CA PHE A 46 -2.81 -2.96 -11.29
C PHE A 46 -2.43 -4.18 -10.44
N HIS A 47 -2.33 -4.01 -9.13
CA HIS A 47 -1.89 -5.05 -8.20
C HIS A 47 -3.00 -6.06 -7.84
N ASN A 48 -4.28 -5.64 -7.79
CA ASN A 48 -5.40 -6.52 -7.46
C ASN A 48 -6.02 -7.24 -8.67
N GLY A 49 -5.43 -7.11 -9.86
CA GLY A 49 -5.65 -8.06 -10.95
C GLY A 49 -7.06 -8.15 -11.54
N CYS A 50 -7.79 -7.04 -11.66
CA CYS A 50 -8.89 -6.99 -12.64
C CYS A 50 -8.30 -6.60 -14.01
N ALA A 51 -7.84 -7.61 -14.75
CA ALA A 51 -7.68 -7.58 -16.20
C ALA A 51 -8.81 -8.40 -16.84
#